data_AF-A0A7J9MVP4-F1
#
_entry.id   AF-A0A7J9MVP4-F1
#
_cell.length_a   1.000
_cell.length_b   1.000
_cell.length_c   1.000
_cell.angle_alpha   90.00
_cell.angle_beta   90.00
_cell.angle_gamma   90.00
#
_symmetry.space_group_name_H-M   'P 1'
#
loop_
_entity.id
_entity.type
_entity.pdbx_description
1 polymer ?
#
loop_
_entity_poly.entity_id
_entity_poly.type
_entity_poly.pdbx_seq_one_letter_code
_entity_poly.pdbx_strand_id
1 'polypeptide(L)'
;MDETYDVIVLGTGLKECILSGLLSVDGLKVLHMDRNDYYGGESTSLNLVQLWKHFKGNDKPPEQLGTSREYNFMMANGSLVRILIHTGVTKYLNFKAVDGSYVYKKKKIYKVPATDVEALKSPLMGLFEKRRARKFFIYVQDYDENDPKSHEKLDLNKFTGPVLLIFQCRKYGLEDDTIDFIGHALALHNEDSYLAQPALNFVKRMKLYAESLARFQGGSPYIYPLYGLGELPQAFARLSAVYGGTYMLNKPECKVEFDGDGKVIGVTSEGETAKCNKVVCDPSYLSDKVKKVGKVARAVCVMSHPIPDTNDSHSAQVILPQKQLGRKSDMYVFCCSYAHNVAPKGKYIAFVSAEAETDNPEQELKPGVDLLGSVDEIFYDTYDRYVPTNDHQADNCFISA
;
A
#
# COMPACT_ATOMS: atom_id res chain seq x y z
N MET A 1 35.70 -6.93 11.88
CA MET A 1 34.96 -6.71 13.15
C MET A 1 34.47 -8.06 13.66
N ASP A 2 34.82 -8.48 14.88
CA ASP A 2 34.38 -9.76 15.50
C ASP A 2 32.98 -9.67 16.16
N GLU A 3 32.10 -8.81 15.64
CA GLU A 3 30.77 -8.64 16.20
C GLU A 3 29.76 -9.61 15.56
N THR A 4 29.17 -10.44 16.41
CA THR A 4 28.02 -11.28 16.06
C THR A 4 26.72 -10.52 16.32
N TYR A 5 25.80 -10.56 15.37
CA TYR A 5 24.46 -9.98 15.45
C TYR A 5 23.41 -11.10 15.55
N ASP A 6 22.28 -10.82 16.19
CA ASP A 6 21.17 -11.78 16.22
C ASP A 6 20.50 -11.86 14.85
N VAL A 7 20.32 -10.69 14.21
CA VAL A 7 19.72 -10.55 12.88
C VAL A 7 20.47 -9.50 12.08
N ILE A 8 20.79 -9.84 10.82
CA ILE A 8 21.20 -8.84 9.82
C ILE A 8 20.01 -8.57 8.89
N VAL A 9 19.70 -7.30 8.67
CA VAL A 9 18.63 -6.85 7.77
C VAL A 9 19.27 -6.19 6.54
N LEU A 10 18.89 -6.60 5.34
CA LEU A 10 19.42 -6.09 4.08
C LEU A 10 18.34 -5.40 3.25
N GLY A 11 18.57 -4.13 2.93
CA GLY A 11 17.65 -3.27 2.22
C GLY A 11 16.77 -2.47 3.18
N THR A 12 16.63 -1.17 2.94
CA THR A 12 15.86 -0.25 3.78
C THR A 12 14.45 -0.01 3.26
N GLY A 13 13.87 -1.02 2.60
CA GLY A 13 12.46 -1.03 2.27
C GLY A 13 11.58 -0.86 3.51
N LEU A 14 10.32 -0.46 3.32
CA LEU A 14 9.40 -0.25 4.43
C LEU A 14 9.24 -1.50 5.31
N LYS A 15 9.16 -2.69 4.69
CA LYS A 15 8.98 -3.97 5.40
C LYS A 15 10.20 -4.30 6.26
N GLU A 16 11.39 -4.17 5.68
CA GLU A 16 12.66 -4.43 6.33
C GLU A 16 12.89 -3.44 7.49
N CYS A 17 12.56 -2.16 7.30
CA CYS A 17 12.63 -1.16 8.37
C CYS A 17 11.66 -1.46 9.51
N ILE A 18 10.41 -1.84 9.21
CA ILE A 18 9.45 -2.25 10.25
C ILE A 18 9.98 -3.43 11.05
N LEU A 19 10.45 -4.48 10.37
CA LEU A 19 10.98 -5.68 11.02
C LEU A 19 12.22 -5.35 11.85
N SER A 20 13.16 -4.58 11.31
CA SER A 20 14.35 -4.12 12.04
C SER A 20 14.00 -3.37 13.32
N GLY A 21 13.03 -2.45 13.25
CA GLY A 21 12.51 -1.73 14.41
C GLY A 21 11.90 -2.65 15.46
N LEU A 22 11.02 -3.57 15.03
CA LEU A 22 10.37 -4.54 15.93
C LEU A 22 11.39 -5.46 16.61
N LEU A 23 12.32 -6.03 15.86
CA LEU A 23 13.36 -6.92 16.39
C LEU A 23 14.26 -6.21 17.41
N SER A 24 14.56 -4.93 17.17
CA SER A 24 15.34 -4.11 18.11
C SER A 24 14.54 -3.82 19.39
N VAL A 25 13.24 -3.51 19.28
CA VAL A 25 12.34 -3.32 20.44
C VAL A 25 12.24 -4.59 21.30
N ASP A 26 12.27 -5.76 20.67
CA ASP A 26 12.31 -7.06 21.36
C ASP A 26 13.69 -7.40 21.96
N GLY A 27 14.67 -6.49 21.85
CA GLY A 27 15.98 -6.60 22.48
C GLY A 27 17.02 -7.39 21.69
N LEU A 28 16.75 -7.71 20.41
CA LEU A 28 17.73 -8.37 19.54
C LEU A 28 18.77 -7.38 19.04
N LYS A 29 20.02 -7.84 18.90
CA LYS A 29 21.11 -7.06 18.31
C LYS A 29 20.98 -7.08 16.79
N VAL A 30 20.53 -5.97 16.20
CA VAL A 30 20.24 -5.84 14.76
C VAL A 30 21.31 -5.02 14.05
N LEU A 31 21.83 -5.53 12.93
CA LEU A 31 22.60 -4.75 11.96
C LEU A 31 21.78 -4.61 10.68
N HIS A 32 21.53 -3.38 10.26
CA HIS A 32 20.72 -3.06 9.08
C HIS A 32 21.60 -2.39 8.03
N MET A 33 21.72 -3.00 6.85
CA MET A 33 22.59 -2.53 5.78
C MET A 33 21.80 -2.26 4.51
N ASP A 34 22.24 -1.27 3.72
CA ASP A 34 21.74 -1.03 2.36
C ASP A 34 22.89 -0.76 1.40
N ARG A 35 22.79 -1.31 0.19
CA ARG A 35 23.71 -1.02 -0.91
C ARG A 35 23.56 0.41 -1.44
N ASN A 36 22.40 1.01 -1.27
CA ASN A 36 22.11 2.37 -1.72
C ASN A 36 22.56 3.40 -0.69
N ASP A 37 22.84 4.63 -1.15
CA ASP A 37 23.15 5.78 -0.31
C ASP A 37 21.90 6.53 0.20
N TYR A 38 20.71 5.97 -0.03
CA TYR A 38 19.42 6.49 0.39
C TYR A 38 18.52 5.40 1.01
N TYR A 39 17.51 5.82 1.78
CA TYR A 39 16.52 4.92 2.38
C TYR A 39 15.39 4.57 1.41
N GLY A 40 14.80 3.37 1.57
CA GLY A 40 13.50 3.00 1.01
C GLY A 40 13.52 1.96 -0.11
N GLY A 41 14.69 1.62 -0.67
CA GLY A 41 14.81 0.65 -1.77
C GLY A 41 13.89 0.99 -2.95
N GLU A 42 13.12 0.02 -3.45
CA GLU A 42 12.12 0.22 -4.51
C GLU A 42 10.94 1.13 -4.11
N SER A 43 10.78 1.36 -2.80
CA SER A 43 9.81 2.32 -2.24
C SER A 43 10.47 3.64 -1.86
N THR A 44 11.63 3.98 -2.44
CA THR A 44 12.31 5.23 -2.13
C THR A 44 11.47 6.47 -2.44
N SER A 45 11.70 7.51 -1.64
CA SER A 45 11.13 8.84 -1.77
C SER A 45 12.09 9.71 -2.58
N LEU A 46 11.72 10.04 -3.82
CA LEU A 46 12.58 10.82 -4.72
C LEU A 46 12.16 12.29 -4.75
N ASN A 47 13.14 13.18 -4.79
CA ASN A 47 12.89 14.57 -5.19
C ASN A 47 12.77 14.70 -6.72
N LEU A 48 12.35 15.86 -7.22
CA LEU A 48 12.08 16.03 -8.66
C LEU A 48 13.31 15.76 -9.54
N VAL A 49 14.50 16.22 -9.12
CA VAL A 49 15.74 16.02 -9.89
C VAL A 49 16.13 14.54 -9.93
N GLN A 50 16.00 13.83 -8.81
CA GLN A 50 16.27 12.39 -8.74
C GLN A 50 15.28 11.61 -9.60
N LEU A 51 13.98 11.95 -9.52
CA LEU A 51 12.93 11.37 -10.34
C LEU A 51 13.23 11.61 -11.84
N TRP A 52 13.58 12.85 -12.20
CA TRP A 52 13.91 13.21 -13.57
C TRP A 52 15.12 12.43 -14.08
N LYS A 53 16.17 12.30 -13.27
CA LYS A 53 17.36 11.53 -13.59
C LYS A 53 17.05 10.06 -13.80
N HIS A 54 16.19 9.50 -12.95
CA HIS A 54 15.78 8.10 -13.03
C HIS A 54 15.01 7.80 -14.33
N PHE A 55 14.02 8.64 -14.67
CA PHE A 55 13.11 8.37 -15.79
C PHE A 55 13.52 8.97 -17.14
N LYS A 56 14.23 10.11 -17.13
CA LYS A 56 14.59 10.88 -18.33
C LYS A 56 16.11 10.93 -18.56
N GLY A 57 16.91 10.32 -17.66
CA GLY A 57 18.36 10.17 -17.81
C GLY A 57 19.19 11.45 -17.58
N ASN A 58 18.58 12.57 -17.19
CA ASN A 58 19.26 13.83 -16.91
C ASN A 58 18.70 14.50 -15.64
N ASP A 59 19.38 15.52 -15.15
CA ASP A 59 19.13 16.19 -13.87
C ASP A 59 18.52 17.59 -14.03
N LYS A 60 17.86 17.85 -15.17
CA LYS A 60 17.27 19.16 -15.51
C LYS A 60 15.75 19.07 -15.70
N PRO A 61 14.96 19.03 -14.61
CA PRO A 61 13.52 19.16 -14.72
C PRO A 61 13.12 20.56 -15.21
N PRO A 62 12.00 20.69 -15.94
CA PRO A 62 11.46 21.98 -16.38
C PRO A 62 11.18 22.93 -15.21
N GLU A 63 11.54 24.20 -15.35
CA GLU A 63 11.36 25.22 -14.30
C GLU A 63 9.90 25.39 -13.87
N GLN A 64 8.95 25.15 -14.77
CA GLN A 64 7.50 25.20 -14.53
C GLN A 64 6.98 24.18 -13.50
N LEU A 65 7.76 23.14 -13.20
CA LEU A 65 7.44 22.18 -12.15
C LEU A 65 7.82 22.73 -10.76
N GLY A 66 8.65 23.77 -10.67
CA GLY A 66 9.04 24.38 -9.40
C GLY A 66 10.26 23.73 -8.76
N THR A 67 10.47 23.98 -7.47
CA THR A 67 11.71 23.62 -6.77
C THR A 67 11.77 22.15 -6.38
N SER A 68 12.87 21.48 -6.75
CA SER A 68 13.05 20.04 -6.54
C SER A 68 12.88 19.56 -5.08
N ARG A 69 13.38 20.34 -4.10
CA ARG A 69 13.37 19.97 -2.68
C ARG A 69 11.98 19.89 -2.06
N GLU A 70 10.99 20.47 -2.71
CA GLU A 70 9.60 20.46 -2.23
C GLU A 70 8.83 19.22 -2.71
N TYR A 71 9.42 18.42 -3.61
CA TYR A 71 8.84 17.19 -4.08
C TYR A 71 9.27 16.00 -3.23
N ASN A 72 8.29 15.18 -2.86
CA ASN A 72 8.53 13.85 -2.34
C ASN A 72 7.61 12.83 -3.03
N PHE A 73 8.16 12.16 -4.05
CA PHE A 73 7.47 11.10 -4.79
C PHE A 73 7.75 9.75 -4.13
N MET A 74 6.71 9.07 -3.64
CA MET A 74 6.86 7.70 -3.15
C MET A 74 5.76 6.78 -3.66
N MET A 75 6.18 5.59 -4.09
CA MET A 75 5.34 4.50 -4.54
C MET A 75 5.19 3.49 -3.40
N ALA A 76 4.00 3.32 -2.83
CA ALA A 76 3.83 2.42 -1.69
C ALA A 76 2.51 1.65 -1.69
N ASN A 77 2.51 0.55 -0.94
CA ASN A 77 1.43 -0.41 -0.81
C ASN A 77 1.22 -0.79 0.67
N GLY A 78 -0.04 -0.81 1.12
CA GLY A 78 -0.52 -1.75 2.13
C GLY A 78 -0.46 -1.40 3.62
N SER A 79 -1.35 -2.06 4.36
CA SER A 79 -1.81 -1.91 5.75
C SER A 79 -0.73 -1.72 6.83
N LEU A 80 -0.64 -0.50 7.37
CA LEU A 80 0.48 -0.09 8.24
C LEU A 80 0.08 0.47 9.63
N VAL A 81 -1.14 1.01 9.79
CA VAL A 81 -1.49 1.88 10.93
C VAL A 81 -1.40 1.20 12.30
N ARG A 82 -1.87 -0.06 12.43
CA ARG A 82 -1.81 -0.78 13.72
C ARG A 82 -0.37 -1.01 14.18
N ILE A 83 0.54 -1.30 13.25
CA ILE A 83 1.96 -1.51 13.55
C ILE A 83 2.57 -0.21 14.05
N LEU A 84 2.30 0.93 13.40
CA LEU A 84 2.83 2.24 13.79
C LEU A 84 2.46 2.65 15.22
N ILE A 85 1.24 2.32 15.65
CA ILE A 85 0.78 2.59 17.03
C ILE A 85 1.51 1.69 18.00
N HIS A 86 1.58 0.39 17.73
CA HIS A 86 2.19 -0.59 18.65
C HIS A 86 3.69 -0.36 18.84
N THR A 87 4.41 0.01 17.77
CA THR A 87 5.85 0.32 17.83
C THR A 87 6.17 1.69 18.40
N GLY A 88 5.15 2.53 18.66
CA GLY A 88 5.33 3.90 19.13
C GLY A 88 6.02 4.83 18.13
N VAL A 89 6.17 4.43 16.87
CA VAL A 89 6.83 5.22 15.80
C VAL A 89 5.99 6.43 15.41
N THR A 90 4.69 6.43 15.72
CA THR A 90 3.79 7.58 15.57
C THR A 90 4.31 8.87 16.22
N LYS A 91 5.17 8.80 17.25
CA LYS A 91 5.79 9.99 17.86
C LYS A 91 6.75 10.75 16.93
N TYR A 92 7.20 10.10 15.85
CA TYR A 92 8.11 10.67 14.86
C TYR A 92 7.38 11.11 13.58
N LEU A 93 6.08 10.85 13.47
CA LEU A 93 5.34 10.98 12.23
C LEU A 93 4.10 11.84 12.43
N ASN A 94 3.90 12.80 11.53
CA ASN A 94 2.68 13.56 11.47
C ASN A 94 1.80 13.04 10.33
N PHE A 95 0.58 12.63 10.64
CA PHE A 95 -0.37 12.14 9.65
C PHE A 95 -1.45 13.17 9.38
N LYS A 96 -1.86 13.25 8.12
CA LYS A 96 -3.05 13.97 7.68
C LYS A 96 -4.05 12.99 7.10
N ALA A 97 -5.34 13.20 7.39
CA ALA A 97 -6.40 12.43 6.77
C ALA A 97 -6.48 12.74 5.27
N VAL A 98 -6.75 11.73 4.46
CA VAL A 98 -7.01 11.91 3.02
C VAL A 98 -8.42 12.46 2.83
N ASP A 99 -8.59 13.48 1.98
CA ASP A 99 -9.85 14.26 1.92
C ASP A 99 -11.04 13.50 1.31
N GLY A 100 -10.79 12.42 0.55
CA GLY A 100 -11.88 11.65 -0.05
C GLY A 100 -11.51 10.27 -0.56
N SER A 101 -12.53 9.41 -0.62
CA SER A 101 -12.48 8.09 -1.25
C SER A 101 -13.57 7.98 -2.31
N TYR A 102 -13.19 7.60 -3.51
CA TYR A 102 -14.02 7.57 -4.70
C TYR A 102 -13.93 6.22 -5.40
N VAL A 103 -15.00 5.86 -6.12
CA VAL A 103 -15.06 4.68 -6.98
C VAL A 103 -15.46 5.10 -8.39
N TYR A 104 -14.80 4.49 -9.37
CA TYR A 104 -15.10 4.70 -10.78
C TYR A 104 -16.28 3.83 -11.23
N LYS A 105 -17.23 4.44 -11.91
CA LYS A 105 -18.37 3.76 -12.54
C LYS A 105 -18.76 4.50 -13.81
N LYS A 106 -18.79 3.79 -14.94
CA LYS A 106 -19.22 4.34 -16.26
C LYS A 106 -18.52 5.68 -16.62
N LYS A 107 -17.18 5.72 -16.57
CA LYS A 107 -16.34 6.90 -16.93
C LYS A 107 -16.43 8.10 -15.99
N LYS A 108 -17.07 7.96 -14.83
CA LYS A 108 -17.13 9.00 -13.80
C LYS A 108 -16.71 8.42 -12.46
N ILE A 109 -16.28 9.29 -11.57
CA ILE A 109 -15.97 8.94 -10.18
C ILE A 109 -17.10 9.41 -9.27
N TYR A 110 -17.33 8.66 -8.19
CA TYR A 110 -18.34 8.97 -7.19
C TYR A 110 -17.79 8.72 -5.81
N LYS A 111 -18.14 9.56 -4.84
CA LYS A 111 -17.76 9.33 -3.44
C LYS A 111 -18.30 7.99 -2.95
N VAL A 112 -17.44 7.19 -2.32
CA VAL A 112 -17.79 5.88 -1.77
C VAL A 112 -18.71 6.08 -0.55
N PRO A 113 -19.93 5.53 -0.55
CA PRO A 113 -20.79 5.59 0.63
C PRO A 113 -20.34 4.53 1.63
N ALA A 114 -20.02 4.95 2.85
CA ALA A 114 -19.52 4.04 3.89
C ALA A 114 -20.41 3.98 5.13
N THR A 115 -21.45 4.83 5.19
CA THR A 115 -22.46 4.84 6.25
C THR A 115 -23.86 4.66 5.66
N ASP A 116 -24.82 4.29 6.50
CA ASP A 116 -26.21 4.13 6.10
C ASP A 116 -26.82 5.45 5.58
N VAL A 117 -26.44 6.60 6.17
CA VAL A 117 -26.84 7.95 5.73
C VAL A 117 -26.23 8.30 4.38
N GLU A 118 -24.94 8.03 4.16
CA GLU A 118 -24.28 8.29 2.87
C GLU A 118 -24.83 7.38 1.76
N ALA A 119 -25.15 6.11 2.08
CA ALA A 119 -25.76 5.18 1.14
C ALA A 119 -27.09 5.71 0.58
N LEU A 120 -27.92 6.33 1.42
CA LEU A 120 -29.19 6.95 0.98
C LEU A 120 -28.98 8.17 0.07
N LYS A 121 -27.87 8.89 0.21
CA LYS A 121 -27.56 10.07 -0.61
C LYS A 121 -26.81 9.72 -1.90
N SER A 122 -26.11 8.60 -1.94
CA SER A 122 -25.19 8.24 -3.05
C SER A 122 -25.87 8.17 -4.42
N PRO A 123 -25.29 8.73 -5.49
CA PRO A 123 -25.81 8.57 -6.86
C PRO A 123 -25.46 7.21 -7.48
N LEU A 124 -24.68 6.35 -6.82
CA LEU A 124 -24.25 5.05 -7.35
C LEU A 124 -25.38 4.03 -7.51
N MET A 125 -26.47 4.22 -6.78
CA MET A 125 -27.57 3.28 -6.60
C MET A 125 -28.94 3.94 -6.85
N GLY A 126 -29.88 3.18 -7.40
CA GLY A 126 -31.29 3.59 -7.52
C GLY A 126 -32.00 3.64 -6.15
N LEU A 127 -33.18 4.26 -6.08
CA LEU A 127 -33.90 4.49 -4.82
C LEU A 127 -34.16 3.23 -3.98
N PHE A 128 -34.56 2.13 -4.64
CA PHE A 128 -34.81 0.86 -3.96
C PHE A 128 -33.52 0.18 -3.52
N GLU A 129 -32.49 0.23 -4.37
CA GLU A 129 -31.18 -0.34 -4.07
C GLU A 129 -30.52 0.33 -2.86
N LYS A 130 -30.65 1.66 -2.74
CA LYS A 130 -30.19 2.41 -1.56
C LYS A 130 -30.77 1.88 -0.24
N ARG A 131 -32.05 1.48 -0.23
CA ARG A 131 -32.70 0.93 0.96
C ARG A 131 -32.15 -0.45 1.31
N ARG A 132 -31.82 -1.26 0.29
CA ARG A 132 -31.21 -2.58 0.47
C ARG A 132 -29.78 -2.44 0.99
N ALA A 133 -28.98 -1.57 0.38
CA ALA A 133 -27.61 -1.27 0.80
C ALA A 133 -27.56 -0.73 2.24
N ARG A 134 -28.47 0.18 2.61
CA ARG A 134 -28.61 0.67 3.98
C ARG A 134 -28.80 -0.47 4.98
N LYS A 135 -29.71 -1.42 4.72
CA LYS A 135 -29.94 -2.54 5.63
C LYS A 135 -28.69 -3.42 5.77
N PHE A 136 -27.96 -3.62 4.67
CA PHE A 136 -26.69 -4.34 4.70
C PHE A 136 -25.62 -3.61 5.54
N PHE A 137 -25.49 -2.29 5.41
CA PHE A 137 -24.56 -1.51 6.24
C PHE A 137 -24.88 -1.61 7.73
N ILE A 138 -26.16 -1.54 8.10
CA ILE A 138 -26.59 -1.71 9.50
C ILE A 138 -26.19 -3.09 10.02
N TYR A 139 -26.47 -4.15 9.25
CA TYR A 139 -26.07 -5.51 9.60
C TYR A 139 -24.55 -5.63 9.84
N VAL A 140 -23.73 -5.07 8.95
CA VAL A 140 -22.26 -5.11 9.09
C VAL A 140 -21.80 -4.35 10.34
N GLN A 141 -22.43 -3.21 10.65
CA GLN A 141 -22.10 -2.40 11.84
C GLN A 141 -22.48 -3.13 13.14
N ASP A 142 -23.67 -3.73 13.17
CA ASP A 142 -24.23 -4.41 14.35
C ASP A 142 -23.65 -5.81 14.58
N TYR A 143 -22.97 -6.41 13.59
CA TYR A 143 -22.39 -7.75 13.70
C TYR A 143 -21.31 -7.82 14.78
N ASP A 144 -21.49 -8.71 15.76
CA ASP A 144 -20.52 -9.03 16.82
C ASP A 144 -20.25 -10.53 16.82
N GLU A 145 -18.98 -10.93 16.68
CA GLU A 145 -18.55 -12.33 16.70
C GLU A 145 -18.97 -13.06 17.97
N ASN A 146 -19.08 -12.35 19.09
CA ASN A 146 -19.42 -12.91 20.40
C ASN A 146 -20.92 -12.89 20.73
N ASP A 147 -21.76 -12.23 19.91
CA ASP A 147 -23.21 -12.20 20.09
C ASP A 147 -23.94 -12.96 18.96
N PRO A 148 -24.38 -14.20 19.20
CA PRO A 148 -25.14 -14.98 18.21
C PRO A 148 -26.44 -14.32 17.73
N LYS A 149 -27.01 -13.36 18.48
CA LYS A 149 -28.21 -12.63 18.04
C LYS A 149 -27.90 -11.70 16.86
N SER A 150 -26.73 -11.07 16.88
CA SER A 150 -26.25 -10.17 15.81
C SER A 150 -25.99 -10.90 14.49
N HIS A 151 -25.83 -12.23 14.53
CA HIS A 151 -25.55 -13.04 13.36
C HIS A 151 -26.77 -13.22 12.44
N GLU A 152 -27.98 -12.85 12.88
CA GLU A 152 -29.23 -13.04 12.14
C GLU A 152 -29.42 -14.48 11.59
N LYS A 153 -28.98 -15.49 12.35
CA LYS A 153 -28.96 -16.92 11.97
C LYS A 153 -27.97 -17.26 10.82
N LEU A 154 -26.98 -16.42 10.56
CA LEU A 154 -25.92 -16.64 9.57
C LEU A 154 -24.62 -17.06 10.27
N ASP A 155 -24.06 -18.21 9.91
CA ASP A 155 -22.71 -18.59 10.36
C ASP A 155 -21.68 -18.09 9.33
N LEU A 156 -20.92 -17.05 9.69
CA LEU A 156 -19.92 -16.46 8.80
C LEU A 156 -18.61 -17.27 8.69
N ASN A 157 -18.43 -18.28 9.57
CA ASN A 157 -17.26 -19.16 9.60
C ASN A 157 -17.48 -20.46 8.81
N LYS A 158 -18.71 -20.96 8.77
CA LYS A 158 -19.04 -22.26 8.18
C LYS A 158 -19.60 -22.19 6.76
N PHE A 159 -18.87 -21.63 5.80
CA PHE A 159 -19.14 -21.89 4.38
C PHE A 159 -17.86 -21.66 3.54
N THR A 160 -17.33 -22.73 2.95
CA THR A 160 -16.30 -22.68 1.90
C THR A 160 -16.93 -23.11 0.57
N GLY A 161 -16.96 -22.22 -0.42
CA GLY A 161 -17.55 -22.44 -1.75
C GLY A 161 -18.15 -21.14 -2.34
N PRO A 162 -18.35 -21.03 -3.67
CA PRO A 162 -18.72 -19.80 -4.42
C PRO A 162 -20.15 -19.25 -4.16
N VAL A 163 -20.67 -19.35 -2.93
CA VAL A 163 -22.11 -19.29 -2.66
C VAL A 163 -22.51 -18.32 -1.53
N LEU A 164 -21.59 -17.68 -0.78
CA LEU A 164 -22.00 -16.91 0.41
C LEU A 164 -22.27 -15.40 0.18
N LEU A 165 -21.45 -14.72 -0.63
CA LEU A 165 -21.65 -13.29 -0.91
C LEU A 165 -22.87 -13.07 -1.82
N ILE A 166 -23.12 -14.00 -2.75
CA ILE A 166 -24.33 -14.11 -3.58
C ILE A 166 -25.59 -14.35 -2.72
N PHE A 167 -25.50 -15.07 -1.59
CA PHE A 167 -26.66 -15.34 -0.73
C PHE A 167 -27.00 -14.19 0.24
N GLN A 168 -25.99 -13.51 0.80
CA GLN A 168 -26.23 -12.32 1.64
C GLN A 168 -26.68 -11.12 0.82
N CYS A 169 -26.10 -10.92 -0.37
CA CYS A 169 -26.57 -9.91 -1.30
C CYS A 169 -27.97 -10.25 -1.83
N ARG A 170 -28.38 -11.53 -1.99
CA ARG A 170 -29.77 -11.89 -2.35
C ARG A 170 -30.79 -11.85 -1.20
N LYS A 171 -30.41 -12.01 0.07
CA LYS A 171 -31.31 -11.76 1.24
C LYS A 171 -31.70 -10.27 1.31
N TYR A 172 -30.74 -9.40 1.02
CA TYR A 172 -31.00 -7.96 0.92
C TYR A 172 -31.46 -7.52 -0.46
N GLY A 173 -31.17 -8.28 -1.52
CA GLY A 173 -31.48 -8.02 -2.92
C GLY A 173 -30.54 -7.05 -3.64
N LEU A 174 -29.28 -6.95 -3.23
CA LEU A 174 -28.27 -6.06 -3.83
C LEU A 174 -27.93 -6.49 -5.25
N GLU A 175 -27.75 -5.49 -6.11
CA GLU A 175 -27.41 -5.64 -7.52
C GLU A 175 -25.90 -5.86 -7.70
N ASP A 176 -25.48 -6.50 -8.80
CA ASP A 176 -24.07 -6.84 -9.05
C ASP A 176 -23.14 -5.61 -9.00
N ASP A 177 -23.60 -4.48 -9.54
CA ASP A 177 -22.90 -3.18 -9.47
C ASP A 177 -22.64 -2.73 -8.02
N THR A 178 -23.55 -3.04 -7.09
CA THR A 178 -23.43 -2.69 -5.68
C THR A 178 -22.44 -3.60 -4.97
N ILE A 179 -22.48 -4.89 -5.30
CA ILE A 179 -21.52 -5.87 -4.79
C ILE A 179 -20.10 -5.47 -5.21
N ASP A 180 -19.94 -5.06 -6.47
CA ASP A 180 -18.68 -4.64 -7.05
C ASP A 180 -18.07 -3.47 -6.26
N PHE A 181 -18.78 -2.36 -6.07
CA PHE A 181 -18.21 -1.24 -5.31
C PHE A 181 -18.01 -1.57 -3.83
N ILE A 182 -18.86 -2.39 -3.19
CA ILE A 182 -18.65 -2.76 -1.78
C ILE A 182 -17.38 -3.62 -1.64
N GLY A 183 -17.20 -4.63 -2.49
CA GLY A 183 -16.02 -5.50 -2.41
C GLY A 183 -14.72 -4.79 -2.72
N HIS A 184 -14.73 -3.96 -3.77
CA HIS A 184 -13.53 -3.31 -4.26
C HIS A 184 -13.25 -1.98 -3.53
N ALA A 185 -14.26 -1.16 -3.25
CA ALA A 185 -14.06 0.18 -2.69
C ALA A 185 -14.19 0.28 -1.16
N LEU A 186 -14.86 -0.67 -0.49
CA LEU A 186 -14.98 -0.70 0.97
C LEU A 186 -14.18 -1.85 1.60
N ALA A 187 -14.31 -3.07 1.08
CA ALA A 187 -13.54 -4.21 1.59
C ALA A 187 -12.10 -4.28 1.02
N LEU A 188 -11.80 -3.48 -0.01
CA LEU A 188 -10.48 -3.33 -0.64
C LEU A 188 -9.92 -4.67 -1.13
N HIS A 189 -10.78 -5.49 -1.75
CA HIS A 189 -10.34 -6.62 -2.54
C HIS A 189 -9.87 -6.15 -3.92
N ASN A 190 -8.81 -6.75 -4.43
CA ASN A 190 -8.19 -6.43 -5.71
C ASN A 190 -8.75 -7.25 -6.89
N GLU A 191 -9.44 -8.35 -6.59
CA GLU A 191 -10.05 -9.30 -7.52
C GLU A 191 -11.25 -9.99 -6.88
N ASP A 192 -12.10 -10.62 -7.69
CA ASP A 192 -13.35 -11.27 -7.25
C ASP A 192 -13.18 -12.62 -6.52
N SER A 193 -11.95 -13.08 -6.28
CA SER A 193 -11.71 -14.38 -5.61
C SER A 193 -12.29 -14.45 -4.19
N TYR A 194 -12.51 -13.30 -3.53
CA TYR A 194 -13.18 -13.19 -2.23
C TYR A 194 -14.63 -13.69 -2.25
N LEU A 195 -15.30 -13.69 -3.41
CA LEU A 195 -16.68 -14.18 -3.54
C LEU A 195 -16.81 -15.67 -3.21
N ALA A 196 -15.71 -16.43 -3.31
CA ALA A 196 -15.64 -17.85 -2.98
C ALA A 196 -15.10 -18.14 -1.57
N GLN A 197 -14.75 -17.11 -0.80
CA GLN A 197 -14.19 -17.23 0.54
C GLN A 197 -15.25 -17.02 1.64
N PRO A 198 -14.98 -17.45 2.90
CA PRO A 198 -15.86 -17.15 4.03
C PRO A 198 -16.06 -15.64 4.25
N ALA A 199 -17.29 -15.23 4.55
CA ALA A 199 -17.66 -13.81 4.64
C ALA A 199 -17.13 -13.09 5.90
N LEU A 200 -16.63 -13.80 6.91
CA LEU A 200 -16.15 -13.17 8.14
C LEU A 200 -15.03 -12.14 7.86
N ASN A 201 -14.07 -12.49 6.99
CA ASN A 201 -12.98 -11.59 6.64
C ASN A 201 -13.49 -10.33 5.92
N PHE A 202 -14.47 -10.52 5.03
CA PHE A 202 -15.14 -9.43 4.32
C PHE A 202 -15.83 -8.45 5.27
N VAL A 203 -16.65 -8.96 6.21
CA VAL A 203 -17.32 -8.14 7.23
C VAL A 203 -16.29 -7.41 8.10
N LYS A 204 -15.22 -8.08 8.54
CA LYS A 204 -14.13 -7.44 9.31
C LYS A 204 -13.47 -6.30 8.55
N ARG A 205 -13.20 -6.46 7.25
CA ARG A 205 -12.64 -5.41 6.39
C ARG A 205 -13.59 -4.22 6.25
N MET A 206 -14.88 -4.46 6.06
CA MET A 206 -15.88 -3.40 6.00
C MET A 206 -16.02 -2.65 7.33
N LYS A 207 -16.05 -3.36 8.46
CA LYS A 207 -16.06 -2.74 9.80
C LYS A 207 -14.82 -1.88 10.01
N LEU A 208 -13.65 -2.40 9.63
CA LEU A 208 -12.40 -1.64 9.69
C LEU A 208 -12.46 -0.35 8.87
N TYR A 209 -13.04 -0.38 7.67
CA TYR A 209 -13.25 0.82 6.86
C TYR A 209 -14.15 1.83 7.58
N ALA A 210 -15.32 1.39 8.05
CA ALA A 210 -16.29 2.26 8.72
C ALA A 210 -15.75 2.87 10.03
N GLU A 211 -15.07 2.06 10.85
CA GLU A 211 -14.40 2.53 12.08
C GLU A 211 -13.29 3.54 11.79
N SER A 212 -12.53 3.32 10.70
CA SER A 212 -11.47 4.23 10.28
C SER A 212 -12.05 5.56 9.79
N LEU A 213 -13.12 5.51 8.98
CA LEU A 213 -13.82 6.71 8.53
C LEU A 213 -14.41 7.51 9.70
N ALA A 214 -14.98 6.84 10.70
CA ALA A 214 -15.52 7.50 11.89
C ALA A 214 -14.43 8.14 12.76
N ARG A 215 -13.20 7.62 12.71
CA ARG A 215 -12.06 8.12 13.48
C ARG A 215 -11.45 9.39 12.88
N PHE A 216 -11.45 9.53 11.56
CA PHE A 216 -10.79 10.63 10.87
C PHE A 216 -11.80 11.64 10.30
N GLN A 217 -11.63 12.92 10.62
CA GLN A 217 -12.52 14.00 10.14
C GLN A 217 -12.37 14.33 8.65
N GLY A 218 -11.53 13.59 7.90
CA GLY A 218 -11.17 13.88 6.52
C GLY A 218 -12.11 13.29 5.46
N GLY A 219 -13.21 12.62 5.82
CA GLY A 219 -14.16 12.10 4.83
C GLY A 219 -13.69 10.86 4.05
N SER A 220 -12.58 10.26 4.47
CA SER A 220 -12.08 8.95 4.02
C SER A 220 -11.49 8.16 5.20
N PRO A 221 -11.32 6.83 5.09
CA PRO A 221 -10.68 6.01 6.13
C PRO A 221 -9.14 6.09 6.10
N TYR A 222 -8.55 6.87 5.19
CA TYR A 222 -7.12 6.84 4.93
C TYR A 222 -6.41 8.01 5.60
N ILE A 223 -5.15 7.75 5.97
CA ILE A 223 -4.20 8.76 6.42
C ILE A 223 -2.93 8.65 5.60
N TYR A 224 -2.26 9.78 5.42
CA TYR A 224 -0.99 9.86 4.71
C TYR A 224 -0.02 10.73 5.53
N PRO A 225 1.25 10.31 5.68
CA PRO A 225 2.23 11.11 6.42
C PRO A 225 2.53 12.42 5.68
N LEU A 226 2.66 13.49 6.45
CA LEU A 226 3.28 14.71 5.97
C LEU A 226 4.70 14.41 5.53
N TYR A 227 5.14 15.07 4.45
CA TYR A 227 6.42 14.84 3.79
C TYR A 227 6.55 13.48 3.10
N GLY A 228 5.47 12.71 2.96
CA GLY A 228 5.49 11.47 2.20
C GLY A 228 5.92 10.25 3.00
N LEU A 229 5.80 9.08 2.37
CA LEU A 229 6.01 7.80 3.05
C LEU A 229 7.49 7.51 3.34
N GLY A 230 8.44 8.30 2.82
CA GLY A 230 9.87 8.15 3.09
C GLY A 230 10.24 8.44 4.54
N GLU A 231 9.36 9.13 5.26
CA GLU A 231 9.47 9.31 6.70
C GLU A 231 9.30 7.99 7.46
N LEU A 232 8.62 7.00 6.89
CA LEU A 232 8.39 5.71 7.54
C LEU A 232 9.69 4.91 7.72
N PRO A 233 10.47 4.57 6.66
CA PRO A 233 11.78 3.94 6.83
C PRO A 233 12.68 4.70 7.80
N GLN A 234 12.73 6.04 7.70
CA GLN A 234 13.56 6.88 8.58
C GLN A 234 13.11 6.78 10.05
N ALA A 235 11.81 6.82 10.31
CA ALA A 235 11.27 6.73 11.66
C ALA A 235 11.50 5.35 12.30
N PHE A 236 11.42 4.28 11.51
CA PHE A 236 11.76 2.94 11.95
C PHE A 236 13.27 2.73 12.12
N ALA A 237 14.10 3.33 11.26
CA ALA A 237 15.54 3.34 11.44
C ALA A 237 15.95 4.03 12.74
N ARG A 238 15.32 5.18 13.04
CA ARG A 238 15.49 5.85 14.33
C ARG A 238 15.01 5.00 15.49
N LEU A 239 13.88 4.32 15.36
CA LEU A 239 13.40 3.40 16.40
C LEU A 239 14.43 2.32 16.68
N SER A 240 14.90 1.61 15.65
CA SER A 240 15.90 0.55 15.80
C SER A 240 17.18 1.07 16.45
N ALA A 241 17.69 2.24 16.04
CA ALA A 241 18.87 2.87 16.64
C ALA A 241 18.71 3.19 18.14
N VAL A 242 17.53 3.65 18.57
CA VAL A 242 17.25 3.91 20.00
C VAL A 242 17.34 2.64 20.84
N TYR A 243 17.05 1.48 20.25
CA TYR A 243 17.11 0.18 20.92
C TYR A 243 18.42 -0.59 20.61
N GLY A 244 19.45 0.10 20.10
CA GLY A 244 20.79 -0.47 19.91
C GLY A 244 21.03 -1.13 18.55
N GLY A 245 20.13 -0.97 17.58
CA GLY A 245 20.35 -1.39 16.21
C GLY A 245 21.35 -0.47 15.48
N THR A 246 22.17 -1.04 14.60
CA THR A 246 23.17 -0.31 13.80
C THR A 246 22.71 -0.21 12.36
N TYR A 247 22.66 1.00 11.79
CA TYR A 247 22.33 1.23 10.38
C TYR A 247 23.56 1.62 9.56
N MET A 248 23.73 1.01 8.38
CA MET A 248 24.81 1.31 7.45
C MET A 248 24.26 1.44 6.02
N LEU A 249 24.26 2.65 5.48
CA LEU A 249 23.97 2.91 4.07
C LEU A 249 25.25 2.85 3.23
N ASN A 250 25.10 2.85 1.91
CA ASN A 250 26.19 2.84 0.95
C ASN A 250 27.19 1.69 1.19
N LYS A 251 26.66 0.50 1.47
CA LYS A 251 27.42 -0.74 1.66
C LYS A 251 27.30 -1.63 0.42
N PRO A 252 28.18 -1.47 -0.57
CA PRO A 252 28.09 -2.21 -1.82
C PRO A 252 28.34 -3.71 -1.60
N GLU A 253 27.88 -4.53 -2.55
CA GLU A 253 28.20 -5.97 -2.64
C GLU A 253 27.89 -6.76 -1.36
N CYS A 254 26.78 -6.44 -0.68
CA CYS A 254 26.29 -7.23 0.46
C CYS A 254 25.97 -8.66 0.00
N LYS A 255 26.85 -9.60 0.32
CA LYS A 255 26.73 -11.02 -0.02
C LYS A 255 26.37 -11.82 1.22
N VAL A 256 25.27 -12.56 1.16
CA VAL A 256 24.86 -13.49 2.23
C VAL A 256 25.75 -14.73 2.16
N GLU A 257 26.38 -15.08 3.28
CA GLU A 257 27.25 -16.25 3.40
C GLU A 257 26.51 -17.41 4.10
N PHE A 258 26.71 -18.61 3.58
CA PHE A 258 26.10 -19.84 4.07
C PHE A 258 27.18 -20.84 4.53
N ASP A 259 26.86 -21.67 5.51
CA ASP A 259 27.69 -22.82 5.89
C ASP A 259 27.53 -24.01 4.92
N GLY A 260 28.23 -25.12 5.22
CA GLY A 260 28.14 -26.35 4.43
C GLY A 260 26.77 -27.03 4.44
N ASP A 261 25.92 -26.69 5.42
CA ASP A 261 24.54 -27.20 5.54
C ASP A 261 23.52 -26.25 4.86
N GLY A 262 23.99 -25.14 4.28
CA GLY A 262 23.16 -24.16 3.58
C GLY A 262 22.43 -23.17 4.49
N LYS A 263 22.85 -23.05 5.76
CA LYS A 263 22.31 -22.10 6.73
C LYS A 263 23.13 -20.82 6.77
N VAL A 264 22.45 -19.69 6.95
CA VAL A 264 23.14 -18.39 6.98
C VAL A 264 24.08 -18.27 8.18
N ILE A 265 25.27 -17.74 7.93
CA ILE A 265 26.31 -17.51 8.95
C ILE A 265 26.74 -16.04 9.06
N GLY A 266 26.41 -15.22 8.08
CA GLY A 266 26.79 -13.82 8.06
C GLY A 266 26.53 -13.12 6.74
N VAL A 267 26.91 -11.85 6.67
CA VAL A 267 26.91 -11.05 5.44
C VAL A 267 28.28 -10.42 5.27
N THR A 268 28.86 -10.58 4.08
CA THR A 268 30.12 -9.96 3.67
C THR A 268 29.83 -8.69 2.87
N SER A 269 30.54 -7.60 3.18
CA SER A 269 30.56 -6.38 2.38
C SER A 269 31.93 -5.73 2.50
N GLU A 270 32.48 -5.23 1.39
CA GLU A 270 33.81 -4.58 1.35
C GLU A 270 34.96 -5.44 1.94
N GLY A 271 34.84 -6.77 1.85
CA GLY A 271 35.83 -7.72 2.40
C GLY A 271 35.71 -7.99 3.90
N GLU A 272 34.77 -7.36 4.61
CA GLU A 272 34.48 -7.65 6.01
C GLU A 272 33.18 -8.47 6.13
N THR A 273 33.20 -9.52 6.97
CA THR A 273 32.02 -10.36 7.25
C THR A 273 31.49 -10.09 8.64
N ALA A 274 30.24 -9.65 8.73
CA ALA A 274 29.48 -9.59 9.97
C ALA A 274 28.73 -10.92 10.18
N LYS A 275 28.92 -11.56 11.33
CA LYS A 275 28.28 -12.86 11.63
C LYS A 275 26.85 -12.66 12.11
N CYS A 276 25.95 -13.56 11.75
CA CYS A 276 24.57 -13.52 12.24
C CYS A 276 23.89 -14.89 12.30
N ASN A 277 22.81 -14.96 13.11
CA ASN A 277 21.99 -16.18 13.20
C ASN A 277 20.87 -16.24 12.16
N LYS A 278 20.39 -15.08 11.69
CA LYS A 278 19.29 -14.92 10.73
C LYS A 278 19.52 -13.72 9.83
N VAL A 279 19.01 -13.80 8.60
CA VAL A 279 18.97 -12.67 7.67
C VAL A 279 17.52 -12.35 7.30
N VAL A 280 17.19 -11.06 7.28
CA VAL A 280 15.96 -10.53 6.69
C VAL A 280 16.37 -9.68 5.49
N CYS A 281 15.75 -9.85 4.33
CA CYS A 281 16.10 -9.04 3.16
C CYS A 281 14.96 -8.85 2.17
N ASP A 282 15.10 -7.84 1.32
CA ASP A 282 14.28 -7.75 0.10
C ASP A 282 14.76 -8.76 -0.98
N PRO A 283 13.92 -9.05 -2.00
CA PRO A 283 14.25 -10.01 -3.06
C PRO A 283 15.55 -9.75 -3.82
N SER A 284 16.06 -8.51 -3.85
CA SER A 284 17.25 -8.15 -4.64
C SER A 284 18.56 -8.66 -4.04
N TYR A 285 18.57 -9.11 -2.79
CA TYR A 285 19.77 -9.67 -2.12
C TYR A 285 19.91 -11.19 -2.28
N LEU A 286 18.82 -11.90 -2.56
CA LEU A 286 18.78 -13.36 -2.72
C LEU A 286 17.93 -13.74 -3.94
N SER A 287 18.37 -13.30 -5.13
CA SER A 287 17.64 -13.44 -6.39
C SER A 287 17.46 -14.90 -6.84
N ASP A 288 18.28 -15.82 -6.35
CA ASP A 288 18.21 -17.27 -6.56
C ASP A 288 17.17 -17.98 -5.68
N LYS A 289 16.71 -17.32 -4.60
CA LYS A 289 15.74 -17.84 -3.63
C LYS A 289 14.35 -17.20 -3.76
N VAL A 290 14.09 -16.54 -4.89
CA VAL A 290 12.81 -15.90 -5.18
C VAL A 290 12.29 -16.31 -6.56
N LYS A 291 10.98 -16.25 -6.72
CA LYS A 291 10.30 -16.45 -8.00
C LYS A 291 9.48 -15.22 -8.36
N LYS A 292 9.61 -14.76 -9.60
CA LYS A 292 8.74 -13.74 -10.18
C LYS A 292 7.30 -14.28 -10.28
N VAL A 293 6.35 -13.56 -9.69
CA VAL A 293 4.92 -13.91 -9.68
C VAL A 293 4.04 -12.96 -10.48
N GLY A 294 4.57 -11.79 -10.86
CA GLY A 294 3.83 -10.81 -11.62
C GLY A 294 4.65 -9.55 -11.87
N LYS A 295 3.97 -8.53 -12.37
CA LYS A 295 4.51 -7.19 -12.61
C LYS A 295 3.43 -6.18 -12.23
N VAL A 296 3.82 -4.98 -11.84
CA VAL A 296 2.87 -3.89 -11.58
C VAL A 296 3.28 -2.70 -12.41
N ALA A 297 2.30 -2.16 -13.14
CA ALA A 297 2.43 -0.92 -13.88
C ALA A 297 2.14 0.26 -12.96
N ARG A 298 2.95 1.31 -13.06
CA ARG A 298 2.76 2.57 -12.33
C ARG A 298 2.92 3.76 -13.25
N ALA A 299 2.19 4.83 -12.93
CA ALA A 299 2.40 6.15 -13.50
C ALA A 299 2.43 7.18 -12.38
N VAL A 300 3.44 8.04 -12.38
CA VAL A 300 3.52 9.21 -11.51
C VAL A 300 3.19 10.43 -12.36
N CYS A 301 2.12 11.12 -12.01
CA CYS A 301 1.57 12.24 -12.75
C CYS A 301 1.70 13.52 -11.92
N VAL A 302 2.33 14.55 -12.47
CA VAL A 302 2.39 15.89 -11.85
C VAL A 302 1.30 16.76 -12.45
N MET A 303 0.51 17.42 -11.60
CA MET A 303 -0.63 18.23 -12.01
C MET A 303 -0.62 19.59 -11.31
N SER A 304 -1.32 20.56 -11.90
CA SER A 304 -1.49 21.91 -11.35
C SER A 304 -2.92 22.20 -10.85
N HIS A 305 -3.72 21.16 -10.65
CA HIS A 305 -5.11 21.26 -10.21
C HIS A 305 -5.54 19.98 -9.47
N PRO A 306 -6.61 20.01 -8.64
CA PRO A 306 -7.18 18.80 -8.05
C PRO A 306 -7.78 17.88 -9.10
N ILE A 307 -7.96 16.60 -8.77
CA ILE A 307 -8.65 15.65 -9.67
C ILE A 307 -10.10 16.16 -9.90
N PRO A 308 -10.57 16.24 -11.16
CA PRO A 308 -11.95 16.59 -11.47
C PRO A 308 -12.97 15.75 -10.68
N ASP A 309 -14.14 16.32 -10.36
CA ASP A 309 -15.22 15.67 -9.62
C ASP A 309 -14.86 15.19 -8.19
N THR A 310 -13.76 15.69 -7.60
CA THR A 310 -13.37 15.41 -6.21
C THR A 310 -13.68 16.55 -5.22
N ASN A 311 -14.53 17.51 -5.59
CA ASN A 311 -14.84 18.68 -4.75
C ASN A 311 -13.57 19.42 -4.26
N ASP A 312 -12.64 19.65 -5.21
CA ASP A 312 -11.36 20.33 -5.00
C ASP A 312 -10.48 19.72 -3.89
N SER A 313 -10.59 18.40 -3.67
CA SER A 313 -9.81 17.67 -2.67
C SER A 313 -8.30 17.81 -2.90
N HIS A 314 -7.55 18.07 -1.83
CA HIS A 314 -6.09 18.11 -1.83
C HIS A 314 -5.45 16.72 -1.79
N SER A 315 -6.21 15.70 -1.39
CA SER A 315 -5.86 14.30 -1.57
C SER A 315 -7.08 13.42 -1.77
N ALA A 316 -6.96 12.39 -2.60
CA ALA A 316 -8.07 11.50 -2.91
C ALA A 316 -7.57 10.10 -3.25
N GLN A 317 -8.29 9.08 -2.79
CA GLN A 317 -8.17 7.71 -3.28
C GLN A 317 -9.29 7.45 -4.28
N VAL A 318 -8.97 6.97 -5.48
CA VAL A 318 -9.94 6.50 -6.47
C VAL A 318 -9.65 5.02 -6.76
N ILE A 319 -10.68 4.21 -6.68
CA ILE A 319 -10.62 2.78 -7.00
C ILE A 319 -11.37 2.57 -8.31
N LEU A 320 -10.71 1.90 -9.26
CA LEU A 320 -11.28 1.53 -10.55
C LEU A 320 -11.43 0.00 -10.58
N PRO A 321 -12.63 -0.51 -10.26
CA PRO A 321 -12.87 -1.94 -10.22
C PRO A 321 -12.62 -2.59 -11.58
N GLN A 322 -12.03 -3.78 -11.57
CA GLN A 322 -11.63 -4.53 -12.75
C GLN A 322 -12.76 -4.72 -13.77
N LYS A 323 -14.00 -4.95 -13.31
CA LYS A 323 -15.18 -5.14 -14.18
C LYS A 323 -15.52 -3.89 -14.99
N GLN A 324 -15.28 -2.70 -14.43
CA GLN A 324 -15.53 -1.42 -15.10
C GLN A 324 -14.52 -1.15 -16.23
N LEU A 325 -13.36 -1.83 -16.19
CA LEU A 325 -12.27 -1.68 -17.14
C LEU A 325 -12.08 -2.89 -18.06
N GLY A 326 -12.81 -3.99 -17.83
CA GLY A 326 -12.59 -5.25 -18.55
C GLY A 326 -11.23 -5.90 -18.23
N ARG A 327 -10.73 -5.70 -17.00
CA ARG A 327 -9.43 -6.19 -16.50
C ARG A 327 -9.62 -7.41 -15.59
N LYS A 328 -8.50 -8.05 -15.22
CA LYS A 328 -8.41 -9.11 -14.21
C LYS A 328 -8.04 -8.61 -12.82
N SER A 329 -7.59 -7.36 -12.73
CA SER A 329 -7.17 -6.70 -11.50
C SER A 329 -7.65 -5.24 -11.47
N ASP A 330 -7.92 -4.74 -10.27
CA ASP A 330 -8.29 -3.35 -10.07
C ASP A 330 -7.13 -2.39 -10.40
N MET A 331 -7.50 -1.17 -10.76
CA MET A 331 -6.58 -0.04 -10.85
C MET A 331 -6.86 0.96 -9.74
N TYR A 332 -5.79 1.56 -9.23
CA TYR A 332 -5.82 2.50 -8.12
C TYR A 332 -5.23 3.83 -8.56
N VAL A 333 -5.90 4.92 -8.24
CA VAL A 333 -5.36 6.27 -8.33
C VAL A 333 -5.30 6.85 -6.92
N PHE A 334 -4.12 7.24 -6.47
CA PHE A 334 -3.95 7.99 -5.24
C PHE A 334 -3.39 9.37 -5.57
N CYS A 335 -4.04 10.43 -5.09
CA CYS A 335 -3.57 11.80 -5.27
C CYS A 335 -3.28 12.43 -3.92
N CYS A 336 -2.16 13.16 -3.86
CA CYS A 336 -1.79 14.05 -2.78
C CYS A 336 -1.20 15.34 -3.37
N SER A 337 -0.91 16.32 -2.53
CA SER A 337 -0.51 17.66 -3.00
C SER A 337 0.35 18.37 -1.96
N TYR A 338 0.66 19.63 -2.23
CA TYR A 338 1.30 20.54 -1.27
C TYR A 338 0.67 20.56 0.12
N ALA A 339 -0.61 20.21 0.27
CA ALA A 339 -1.27 20.10 1.57
C ALA A 339 -0.69 18.98 2.47
N HIS A 340 0.12 18.08 1.91
CA HIS A 340 0.87 17.01 2.58
C HIS A 340 2.38 17.27 2.56
N ASN A 341 2.84 18.45 2.12
CA ASN A 341 4.26 18.80 1.98
C ASN A 341 5.06 17.86 1.08
N VAL A 342 4.43 17.32 0.03
CA VAL A 342 5.06 16.43 -0.95
C VAL A 342 5.23 17.08 -2.33
N ALA A 343 4.73 18.30 -2.50
CA ALA A 343 4.85 19.07 -3.74
C ALA A 343 4.85 20.59 -3.44
N PRO A 344 5.37 21.42 -4.35
CA PRO A 344 5.24 22.89 -4.31
C PRO A 344 3.80 23.35 -4.22
N LYS A 345 3.57 24.54 -3.65
CA LYS A 345 2.23 25.15 -3.55
C LYS A 345 1.54 25.20 -4.93
N GLY A 346 0.31 24.69 -4.99
CA GLY A 346 -0.47 24.61 -6.23
C GLY A 346 -0.22 23.36 -7.08
N LYS A 347 0.76 22.52 -6.70
CA LYS A 347 1.04 21.25 -7.38
C LYS A 347 0.42 20.05 -6.67
N TYR A 348 0.04 19.07 -7.49
CA TYR A 348 -0.57 17.81 -7.11
C TYR A 348 0.25 16.68 -7.74
N ILE A 349 0.28 15.55 -7.04
CA ILE A 349 0.94 14.33 -7.49
C ILE A 349 -0.11 13.22 -7.44
N ALA A 350 -0.37 12.60 -8.59
CA ALA A 350 -1.23 11.45 -8.69
C ALA A 350 -0.40 10.20 -9.06
N PHE A 351 -0.65 9.11 -8.37
CA PHE A 351 -0.07 7.81 -8.61
C PHE A 351 -1.15 6.89 -9.17
N VAL A 352 -1.00 6.48 -10.41
CA VAL A 352 -1.87 5.48 -11.05
C VAL A 352 -1.15 4.13 -11.01
N SER A 353 -1.78 3.07 -10.53
CA SER A 353 -1.16 1.75 -10.47
C SER A 353 -2.15 0.62 -10.68
N ALA A 354 -1.68 -0.45 -11.31
CA ALA A 354 -2.44 -1.68 -11.52
C ALA A 354 -1.48 -2.88 -11.68
N GLU A 355 -1.96 -4.08 -11.40
CA GLU A 355 -1.21 -5.29 -11.76
C GLU A 355 -1.11 -5.37 -13.28
N ALA A 356 0.10 -5.51 -13.82
CA ALA A 356 0.34 -5.41 -15.26
C ALA A 356 -0.18 -6.67 -15.97
N GLU A 357 -1.08 -6.48 -16.92
CA GLU A 357 -1.61 -7.55 -17.77
C GLU A 357 -0.87 -7.65 -19.12
N THR A 358 -0.07 -6.62 -19.44
CA THR A 358 0.76 -6.46 -20.62
C THR A 358 2.09 -5.79 -20.25
N ASP A 359 2.98 -5.60 -21.23
CA ASP A 359 4.23 -4.83 -21.07
C ASP A 359 4.08 -3.35 -21.46
N ASN A 360 2.86 -2.85 -21.72
CA ASN A 360 2.60 -1.46 -22.09
C ASN A 360 1.86 -0.71 -20.96
N PRO A 361 2.58 -0.12 -19.99
CA PRO A 361 1.97 0.59 -18.86
C PRO A 361 1.17 1.82 -19.30
N GLU A 362 1.56 2.51 -20.38
CA GLU A 362 0.88 3.70 -20.86
C GLU A 362 -0.55 3.38 -21.33
N GLN A 363 -0.70 2.32 -22.12
CA GLN A 363 -2.02 1.88 -22.58
C GLN A 363 -2.87 1.33 -21.44
N GLU A 364 -2.27 0.56 -20.53
CA GLU A 364 -3.01 -0.04 -19.41
C GLU A 364 -3.51 0.97 -18.40
N LEU A 365 -2.69 1.97 -18.05
CA LEU A 365 -3.01 2.96 -17.03
C LEU A 365 -3.82 4.14 -17.58
N LYS A 366 -4.02 4.20 -18.90
CA LYS A 366 -4.78 5.27 -19.56
C LYS A 366 -6.14 5.57 -18.91
N PRO A 367 -6.99 4.60 -18.53
CA PRO A 367 -8.25 4.89 -17.85
C PRO A 367 -8.09 5.68 -16.55
N GLY A 368 -7.04 5.41 -15.76
CA GLY A 368 -6.74 6.15 -14.54
C GLY A 368 -6.12 7.52 -14.80
N VAL A 369 -5.26 7.63 -15.83
CA VAL A 369 -4.65 8.91 -16.26
C VAL A 369 -5.70 9.85 -16.84
N ASP A 370 -6.65 9.35 -17.64
CA ASP A 370 -7.71 10.15 -18.25
C ASP A 370 -8.63 10.80 -17.20
N LEU A 371 -8.75 10.22 -16.00
CA LEU A 371 -9.49 10.81 -14.87
C LEU A 371 -8.80 12.04 -14.29
N LEU A 372 -7.50 12.19 -14.50
CA LEU A 372 -6.72 13.27 -13.90
C LEU A 372 -6.98 14.62 -14.56
N GLY A 373 -7.49 14.68 -15.79
CA GLY A 373 -7.60 15.93 -16.55
C GLY A 373 -6.27 16.32 -17.19
N SER A 374 -5.90 17.61 -17.17
CA SER A 374 -4.60 18.04 -17.71
C SER A 374 -3.45 17.65 -16.79
N VAL A 375 -2.44 16.99 -17.36
CA VAL A 375 -1.26 16.55 -16.62
C VAL A 375 -0.04 17.31 -17.14
N ASP A 376 0.76 17.87 -16.24
CA ASP A 376 1.96 18.65 -16.57
C ASP A 376 3.08 17.72 -17.07
N GLU A 377 3.25 16.57 -16.41
CA GLU A 377 4.26 15.55 -16.76
C GLU A 377 3.84 14.16 -16.23
N ILE A 378 4.20 13.11 -16.97
CA ILE A 378 3.93 11.70 -16.60
C ILE A 378 5.21 10.87 -16.67
N PHE A 379 5.43 10.06 -15.64
CA PHE A 379 6.50 9.08 -15.58
C PHE A 379 5.89 7.68 -15.47
N TYR A 380 6.06 6.86 -16.51
CA TYR A 380 5.62 5.46 -16.50
C TYR A 380 6.73 4.54 -16.03
N ASP A 381 6.36 3.54 -15.24
CA ASP A 381 7.27 2.52 -14.71
C ASP A 381 6.60 1.16 -14.66
N THR A 382 7.41 0.10 -14.66
CA THR A 382 6.98 -1.24 -14.31
C THR A 382 8.04 -1.93 -13.46
N TYR A 383 7.60 -2.58 -12.38
CA TYR A 383 8.49 -3.38 -11.55
C TYR A 383 7.92 -4.79 -11.36
N ASP A 384 8.83 -5.73 -11.15
CA ASP A 384 8.52 -7.13 -11.00
C ASP A 384 8.17 -7.45 -9.54
N ARG A 385 7.19 -8.34 -9.34
CA ARG A 385 6.83 -8.86 -8.03
C ARG A 385 7.43 -10.23 -7.84
N TYR A 386 7.99 -10.46 -6.66
CA TYR A 386 8.66 -11.70 -6.30
C TYR A 386 8.03 -12.31 -5.06
N VAL A 387 8.13 -13.62 -4.91
CA VAL A 387 7.83 -14.32 -3.66
C VAL A 387 9.01 -15.21 -3.30
N PRO A 388 9.31 -15.39 -2.00
CA PRO A 388 10.31 -16.35 -1.55
C PRO A 388 9.96 -17.77 -2.01
N THR A 389 10.96 -18.53 -2.41
CA THR A 389 10.87 -19.96 -2.70
C THR A 389 11.69 -20.81 -1.74
N ASN A 390 12.46 -20.19 -0.85
CA ASN A 390 13.28 -20.88 0.13
C ASN A 390 12.47 -21.41 1.32
N ASP A 391 13.01 -22.47 1.95
CA ASP A 391 12.57 -22.88 3.28
C ASP A 391 13.30 -22.04 4.33
N HIS A 392 12.63 -20.97 4.78
CA HIS A 392 13.17 -20.04 5.76
C HIS A 392 13.50 -20.68 7.11
N GLN A 393 12.95 -21.88 7.43
CA GLN A 393 13.30 -22.60 8.66
C GLN A 393 14.61 -23.37 8.51
N ALA A 394 14.95 -23.79 7.29
CA ALA A 394 16.18 -24.52 7.00
C ALA A 394 17.38 -23.56 6.84
N ASP A 395 17.21 -22.47 6.08
CA ASP A 395 18.33 -21.58 5.74
C ASP A 395 18.43 -20.31 6.62
N ASN A 396 17.45 -20.07 7.49
CA ASN A 396 17.33 -18.88 8.33
C ASN A 396 17.30 -17.54 7.56
N CYS A 397 16.88 -17.57 6.29
CA CYS A 397 16.70 -16.39 5.45
C CYS A 397 15.21 -16.05 5.31
N PHE A 398 14.83 -14.84 5.71
CA PHE A 398 13.46 -14.33 5.66
C PHE A 398 13.36 -13.24 4.60
N ILE A 399 12.88 -13.60 3.41
CA ILE A 399 12.81 -12.69 2.26
C ILE A 399 11.41 -12.08 2.19
N SER A 400 11.31 -10.76 2.00
CA SER A 400 10.02 -10.10 1.81
C SER A 400 9.42 -10.38 0.42
N ALA A 401 8.09 -10.44 0.35
CA ALA A 401 7.31 -10.73 -0.87
C ALA A 401 6.60 -9.48 -1.40
#